data_AF-A0A0R3QB37-F1
#
_entry.id   AF-A0A0R3QB37-F1
#
_cell.length_a   1.000
_cell.length_b   1.000
_cell.length_c   1.000
_cell.angle_alpha   90.00
_cell.angle_beta   90.00
_cell.angle_gamma   90.00
#
_symmetry.space_group_name_H-M   'P 1'
#
loop_
_entity.id
_entity.type
_entity.pdbx_description
1 polymer ?
#
loop_
_entity_poly.entity_id
_entity_poly.type
_entity_poly.pdbx_seq_one_letter_code
_entity_poly.pdbx_strand_id
1 'polypeptide(L)'
;MIAFLRTDSALKVLQKYDFKLALFCPPRLNPVIDQHSHHANYTCSSYEELVRVADHASIWRSFGYADTAAEEFDCVQKAIERIEKLGVAKNEVIVLVTGSLHLVGSVLAALEFDV
;
A
#
# COMPACT_ATOMS: atom_id res chain seq x y z
N MET A 1 -4.19 7.03 9.54
CA MET A 1 -3.06 7.27 8.63
C MET A 1 -2.41 5.95 8.31
N ILE A 2 -2.18 5.69 7.03
CA ILE A 2 -1.62 4.46 6.42
C ILE A 2 -0.42 4.91 5.61
N ALA A 3 0.71 4.19 5.63
CA ALA A 3 1.92 4.53 4.89
C ALA A 3 2.43 3.33 4.07
N PHE A 4 2.95 3.61 2.88
CA PHE A 4 3.64 2.68 1.98
C PHE A 4 5.07 3.21 1.80
N LEU A 5 6.14 2.50 2.17
CA LEU A 5 7.49 3.09 2.25
C LEU A 5 8.56 2.31 1.49
N ARG A 6 9.49 3.04 0.84
CA ARG A 6 10.65 2.51 0.11
C ARG A 6 12.00 3.10 0.55
N THR A 7 12.09 3.96 1.58
CA THR A 7 13.38 4.54 2.02
C THR A 7 13.46 4.82 3.54
N ASP A 8 14.59 4.46 4.15
CA ASP A 8 14.90 4.60 5.59
C ASP A 8 14.90 6.06 6.10
N SER A 9 15.22 7.02 5.24
CA SER A 9 15.23 8.45 5.58
C SER A 9 13.81 9.01 5.72
N ALA A 10 12.85 8.53 4.92
CA ALA A 10 11.45 8.91 5.03
C ALA A 10 10.82 8.33 6.30
N LEU A 11 11.17 7.10 6.68
CA LEU A 11 10.67 6.45 7.89
C LEU A 11 10.95 7.25 9.17
N LYS A 12 12.12 7.88 9.30
CA LYS A 12 12.45 8.75 10.46
C LYS A 12 11.57 10.00 10.57
N VAL A 13 11.17 10.58 9.44
CA VAL A 13 10.25 11.73 9.43
C VAL A 13 8.85 11.28 9.85
N LEU A 14 8.47 10.07 9.45
CA LEU A 14 7.15 9.51 9.71
C LEU A 14 6.96 9.06 11.17
N GLN A 15 8.04 8.73 11.90
CA GLN A 15 8.00 8.44 13.35
C GLN A 15 7.31 9.51 14.20
N LYS A 16 7.22 10.75 13.71
CA LYS A 16 6.52 11.85 14.39
C LYS A 16 5.00 11.68 14.40
N TYR A 17 4.47 10.76 13.61
CA TYR A 17 3.03 10.54 13.50
C TYR A 17 2.60 9.19 14.06
N ASP A 18 1.40 9.18 14.64
CA ASP A 18 0.78 8.04 15.30
C ASP A 18 -0.05 7.19 14.31
N PHE A 19 0.66 6.45 13.45
CA PHE A 19 0.04 5.52 12.50
C PHE A 19 -0.63 4.35 13.23
N LYS A 20 -1.92 4.14 12.96
CA LYS A 20 -2.72 3.04 13.56
C LYS A 20 -2.77 1.78 12.71
N LEU A 21 -2.45 1.89 11.43
CA LEU A 21 -2.49 0.80 10.47
C LEU A 21 -1.57 1.13 9.30
N ALA A 22 -0.81 0.15 8.82
CA ALA A 22 -0.08 0.22 7.57
C ALA A 22 -0.64 -0.83 6.60
N LEU A 23 -0.83 -0.44 5.35
CA LEU A 23 -1.26 -1.32 4.27
C LEU A 23 -0.13 -1.33 3.25
N PHE A 24 0.23 -2.51 2.77
CA PHE A 24 1.28 -2.68 1.77
C PHE A 24 0.71 -3.42 0.57
N CYS A 25 0.98 -2.92 -0.64
CA CYS A 25 0.48 -3.50 -1.88
C CYS A 25 1.37 -3.04 -3.04
N PRO A 26 1.43 -3.83 -4.13
CA PRO A 26 2.13 -3.41 -5.33
C PRO A 26 1.33 -2.31 -6.06
N PRO A 27 1.97 -1.50 -6.93
CA PRO A 27 1.31 -0.43 -7.69
C PRO A 27 0.46 -0.98 -8.85
N ARG A 28 -0.43 -1.91 -8.53
CA ARG A 28 -1.34 -2.59 -9.46
C ARG A 28 -2.75 -2.26 -9.04
N LEU A 29 -3.56 -1.77 -9.97
CA LEU A 29 -4.93 -1.37 -9.67
C LEU A 29 -5.78 -2.58 -9.25
N ASN A 30 -5.86 -3.58 -10.14
CA ASN A 30 -6.71 -4.76 -10.01
C ASN A 30 -5.90 -6.02 -9.66
N PRO A 31 -6.53 -7.05 -9.06
CA PRO A 31 -5.87 -8.33 -8.86
C PRO A 31 -5.54 -9.00 -10.19
N VAL A 32 -4.43 -9.75 -10.23
CA VAL A 32 -4.02 -10.51 -11.40
C VAL A 32 -4.81 -11.82 -11.42
N ILE A 33 -5.85 -11.89 -12.26
CA ILE A 33 -6.71 -13.08 -12.40
C ILE A 33 -6.10 -14.10 -13.37
N ASP A 34 -5.24 -13.65 -14.29
CA ASP A 34 -4.62 -14.51 -15.30
C ASP A 34 -3.11 -14.25 -15.40
N GLN A 35 -2.32 -15.30 -15.17
CA GLN A 35 -0.84 -15.26 -15.30
C GLN A 35 -0.39 -15.33 -16.77
N HIS A 36 -1.30 -15.57 -17.72
CA HIS A 36 -1.00 -15.68 -19.16
C HIS A 36 -1.22 -14.38 -19.95
N SER A 37 -1.75 -13.32 -19.34
CA SER A 37 -1.92 -12.01 -19.98
C SER A 37 -0.60 -11.24 -20.00
N HIS A 38 0.23 -11.57 -20.99
CA HIS A 38 1.49 -10.90 -21.30
C HIS A 38 1.28 -9.45 -21.81
N HIS A 39 0.93 -8.51 -20.93
CA HIS A 39 0.96 -7.08 -21.30
C HIS A 39 1.40 -6.08 -20.21
N ALA A 40 1.87 -6.53 -19.04
CA ALA A 40 2.37 -5.62 -18.02
C ALA A 40 3.76 -6.06 -17.50
N ASN A 41 4.77 -5.25 -17.81
CA ASN A 41 6.16 -5.29 -17.30
C ASN A 41 6.93 -6.61 -17.45
N TYR A 42 7.71 -6.72 -18.54
CA TYR A 42 8.67 -7.80 -18.81
C TYR A 42 9.92 -7.83 -17.89
N THR A 43 10.01 -6.98 -16.86
CA THR A 43 11.23 -6.82 -16.04
C THR A 43 11.08 -7.12 -14.55
N CYS A 44 9.86 -7.38 -14.05
CA CYS A 44 9.65 -7.77 -12.66
C CYS A 44 8.45 -8.73 -12.59
N SER A 45 8.66 -9.94 -12.08
CA SER A 45 7.59 -10.92 -11.99
C SER A 45 6.58 -10.52 -10.90
N SER A 46 5.31 -10.91 -11.05
CA SER A 46 4.28 -10.66 -10.04
C SER A 46 4.65 -11.22 -8.65
N TYR A 47 5.52 -12.22 -8.61
CA TYR A 47 6.08 -12.79 -7.39
C TYR A 47 7.07 -11.84 -6.70
N GLU A 48 8.00 -11.24 -7.44
CA GLU A 48 8.99 -10.32 -6.88
C GLU A 48 8.35 -9.07 -6.26
N GLU A 49 7.24 -8.59 -6.84
CA GLU A 49 6.48 -7.49 -6.26
C GLU A 49 5.82 -7.87 -4.93
N LEU A 50 5.29 -9.09 -4.80
CA LEU A 50 4.70 -9.58 -3.56
C LEU A 50 5.76 -9.83 -2.49
N VAL A 51 6.94 -10.35 -2.87
CA VAL A 51 8.09 -10.47 -1.96
C VAL A 51 8.48 -9.10 -1.42
N ARG A 52 8.56 -8.08 -2.28
CA ARG A 52 8.84 -6.69 -1.83
C ARG A 52 7.78 -6.15 -0.88
N VAL A 53 6.50 -6.47 -1.09
CA VAL A 53 5.42 -6.08 -0.18
C VAL A 53 5.63 -6.67 1.21
N ALA A 54 5.95 -7.98 1.28
CA ALA A 54 6.25 -8.66 2.54
C ALA A 54 7.51 -8.08 3.22
N ASP A 55 8.56 -7.79 2.44
CA ASP A 55 9.79 -7.17 2.94
C ASP A 55 9.51 -5.80 3.56
N HIS A 56 8.72 -4.96 2.89
CA HIS A 56 8.34 -3.64 3.40
C HIS A 56 7.51 -3.74 4.68
N ALA A 57 6.57 -4.70 4.76
CA ALA A 57 5.79 -4.94 5.97
C ALA A 57 6.67 -5.43 7.13
N SER A 58 7.67 -6.26 6.86
CA SER A 58 8.67 -6.70 7.84
C SER A 58 9.50 -5.52 8.36
N ILE A 59 10.00 -4.66 7.46
CA ILE A 59 10.74 -3.44 7.82
C ILE A 59 9.87 -2.56 8.73
N TRP A 60 8.62 -2.31 8.36
CA TRP A 60 7.68 -1.51 9.15
C TRP A 60 7.54 -2.03 10.59
N ARG A 61 7.32 -3.33 10.76
CA ARG A 61 7.19 -3.96 12.09
C ARG A 61 8.46 -3.80 12.92
N SER A 62 9.64 -3.81 12.29
CA SER A 62 10.93 -3.63 12.98
C SER A 62 11.31 -2.17 13.28
N PHE A 63 10.71 -1.17 12.61
CA PHE A 63 11.11 0.24 12.68
C PHE A 63 10.51 1.03 13.88
N GLY A 64 9.99 0.34 14.89
CA GLY A 64 9.36 0.96 16.07
C GLY A 64 7.84 1.12 15.97
N TYR A 65 7.21 0.49 14.97
CA TYR A 65 5.77 0.36 14.84
C TYR A 65 5.30 -1.07 15.10
N ALA A 66 5.97 -1.81 16.00
CA ALA A 66 5.67 -3.21 16.29
C ALA A 66 4.21 -3.41 16.75
N ASP A 67 3.65 -2.42 17.44
CA ASP A 67 2.26 -2.45 17.92
C ASP A 67 1.24 -1.98 16.87
N THR A 68 1.70 -1.46 15.73
CA THR A 68 0.85 -1.01 14.63
C THR A 68 0.57 -2.19 13.71
N ALA A 69 -0.72 -2.46 13.45
CA ALA A 69 -1.12 -3.47 12.48
C ALA A 69 -0.53 -3.17 11.10
N ALA A 70 0.03 -4.19 10.45
CA ALA A 70 0.56 -4.13 9.10
C ALA A 70 -0.10 -5.24 8.25
N GLU A 71 -0.89 -4.83 7.27
CA GLU A 71 -1.66 -5.71 6.38
C GLU A 71 -1.08 -5.66 4.96
N GLU A 72 -1.08 -6.80 4.27
CA GLU A 72 -0.47 -6.98 2.95
C GLU A 72 -1.57 -7.34 1.93
N PHE A 73 -1.51 -6.73 0.75
CA PHE A 73 -2.47 -6.92 -0.34
C PHE A 73 -1.73 -7.13 -1.66
N ASP A 74 -2.41 -7.79 -2.59
CA ASP A 74 -1.91 -8.07 -3.94
C ASP A 74 -2.26 -6.97 -4.96
N CYS A 75 -3.09 -5.99 -4.61
CA CYS A 75 -3.42 -4.83 -5.43
C CYS A 75 -3.93 -3.65 -4.61
N VAL A 76 -4.03 -2.49 -5.26
CA VAL A 76 -4.52 -1.23 -4.72
C VAL A 76 -6.01 -1.28 -4.40
N GLN A 77 -6.83 -1.91 -5.26
CA GLN A 77 -8.27 -1.99 -5.06
C GLN A 77 -8.64 -2.64 -3.72
N LYS A 78 -8.04 -3.78 -3.36
CA LYS A 78 -8.30 -4.44 -2.08
C LYS A 78 -7.84 -3.60 -0.88
N ALA A 79 -6.76 -2.84 -1.02
CA ALA A 79 -6.31 -1.92 0.02
C ALA A 79 -7.30 -0.75 0.20
N ILE A 80 -7.91 -0.26 -0.88
CA ILE A 80 -8.95 0.78 -0.81
C ILE A 80 -10.23 0.24 -0.19
N GLU A 81 -10.70 -0.94 -0.59
CA GLU A 81 -11.86 -1.59 0.04
C GLU A 81 -11.67 -1.75 1.56
N ARG A 82 -10.43 -2.01 2.00
CA ARG A 82 -10.07 -2.07 3.42
C ARG A 82 -10.20 -0.70 4.09
N ILE A 83 -9.77 0.37 3.43
CA ILE A 83 -9.88 1.76 3.90
C ILE A 83 -11.35 2.17 4.00
N GLU A 84 -12.16 1.89 3.00
CA GLU A 84 -13.59 2.22 2.98
C GLU A 84 -14.34 1.55 4.13
N LYS A 85 -14.07 0.26 4.38
CA LYS A 85 -14.62 -0.47 5.54
C LYS A 85 -14.23 0.18 6.87
N LEU A 86 -13.04 0.76 6.98
CA LEU A 86 -12.63 1.53 8.16
C LEU A 86 -13.35 2.87 8.25
N GLY A 87 -13.59 3.53 7.12
CA GLY A 87 -14.34 4.79 7.03
C GLY A 87 -15.75 4.66 7.59
N VAL A 88 -16.46 3.59 7.21
CA VAL A 88 -17.81 3.26 7.74
C VAL A 88 -17.81 3.14 9.27
N ALA A 89 -16.73 2.61 9.85
CA ALA A 89 -16.63 2.42 11.29
C ALA A 89 -16.14 3.66 12.07
N LYS A 90 -15.38 4.57 11.43
CA LYS A 90 -14.64 5.64 12.12
C LYS A 90 -15.01 7.08 11.74
N ASN A 91 -16.04 7.29 10.92
CA ASN A 91 -16.54 8.61 10.46
C ASN A 91 -15.54 9.41 9.61
N GLU A 92 -14.24 9.39 9.92
CA GLU A 92 -13.17 10.01 9.16
C GLU A 92 -11.89 9.16 9.23
N VAL A 93 -11.24 8.94 8.09
CA VAL A 93 -9.97 8.22 8.00
C VAL A 93 -8.99 9.01 7.13
N ILE A 94 -7.94 9.52 7.76
CA ILE A 94 -6.83 10.18 7.06
C ILE A 94 -5.86 9.11 6.56
N VAL A 95 -5.49 9.15 5.27
CA VAL A 95 -4.61 8.17 4.58
C VAL A 95 -3.40 8.90 3.98
N LEU A 96 -2.19 8.33 4.12
CA LEU A 96 -0.96 8.87 3.52
C LEU A 96 -0.42 7.90 2.46
N VAL A 97 -0.74 8.15 1.20
CA VAL A 97 -0.20 7.32 0.11
C VAL A 97 1.24 7.75 -0.17
N THR A 98 2.20 6.81 -0.11
CA THR A 98 3.63 7.09 -0.35
C THR A 98 4.35 5.87 -0.95
N GLY A 99 5.69 5.89 -1.11
CA GLY A 99 6.48 4.74 -1.53
C GLY A 99 6.88 4.71 -3.01
N SER A 100 5.97 5.05 -3.93
CA SER A 100 6.33 5.32 -5.33
C SER A 100 5.26 6.15 -6.05
N LEU A 101 5.67 6.87 -7.11
CA LEU A 101 4.74 7.62 -7.95
C LEU A 101 3.72 6.71 -8.65
N HIS A 102 4.11 5.49 -9.04
CA HIS A 102 3.21 4.52 -9.66
C HIS A 102 2.09 4.12 -8.70
N LEU A 103 2.41 3.89 -7.42
CA LEU A 103 1.41 3.56 -6.41
C LEU A 103 0.46 4.74 -6.18
N VAL A 104 1.00 5.95 -6.05
CA VAL A 104 0.17 7.17 -5.94
C VAL A 104 -0.77 7.28 -7.14
N GLY A 105 -0.26 7.09 -8.36
CA GLY A 105 -1.06 7.12 -9.58
C GLY A 105 -2.16 6.05 -9.59
N SER A 106 -1.85 4.81 -9.21
CA SER A 106 -2.84 3.74 -9.10
C SER A 106 -3.92 4.02 -8.06
N VAL A 107 -3.57 4.63 -6.91
CA VAL A 107 -4.56 5.02 -5.90
C VAL A 107 -5.45 6.15 -6.41
N LEU A 108 -4.90 7.18 -7.06
CA LEU A 108 -5.71 8.25 -7.66
C LEU A 108 -6.66 7.71 -8.74
N ALA A 109 -6.20 6.77 -9.56
CA ALA A 109 -7.03 6.11 -10.57
C ALA A 109 -8.15 5.27 -9.94
N ALA A 110 -7.88 4.61 -8.82
CA ALA A 110 -8.87 3.81 -8.11
C ALA A 110 -9.92 4.65 -7.38
N LEU A 111 -9.55 5.87 -6.97
CA LEU A 111 -10.44 6.78 -6.25
C LEU A 111 -11.41 7.53 -7.17
N GLU A 112 -11.30 7.36 -8.50
CA GLU A 112 -12.06 8.07 -9.55
C GLU A 112 -12.69 9.37 -9.02
N PHE A 113 -11.91 10.46 -9.06
CA PHE A 113 -12.50 11.78 -8.90
C PHE A 113 -13.51 11.93 -10.03
N ASP A 114 -14.80 11.76 -9.75
CA ASP A 114 -15.87 12.29 -10.60
C ASP A 114 -15.62 13.80 -10.70
N VAL A 115 -14.99 14.22 -11.81
CA VAL A 115 -14.79 15.63 -12.16
C VAL A 115 -16.01 16.13 -12.94
#